data_AF-A0A6G8QVY4-F1
#
_entry.id   AF-A0A6G8QVY4-F1
#
_cell.length_a   1.000
_cell.length_b   1.000
_cell.length_c   1.000
_cell.angle_alpha   90.00
_cell.angle_beta   90.00
_cell.angle_gamma   90.00
#
_symmetry.space_group_name_H-M   'P 1'
#
loop_
_entity.id
_entity.type
_entity.pdbx_description
1 polymer ?
#
loop_
_entity_poly.entity_id
_entity_poly.type
_entity_poly.pdbx_seq_one_letter_code
_entity_poly.pdbx_strand_id
1 'polypeptide(L)'
;GQTREHALLAFTLGVRQLIVAVNKMDTTKWSEDRFNEIVKETSTFIKKVGYNPKAVAFVPISGWHGDNMLEESANMPWYKGW
;
A
#
# COMPACT_ATOMS: atom_id res chain seq x y z
N GLY A 1 4.92 15.68 -3.87
CA GLY A 1 5.40 14.53 -3.08
C GLY A 1 5.66 13.38 -4.02
N GLN A 2 6.79 12.69 -3.86
CA GLN A 2 7.33 11.72 -4.83
C GLN A 2 6.37 10.57 -5.17
N THR A 3 5.63 10.01 -4.21
CA THR A 3 4.61 8.98 -4.45
C THR A 3 3.58 9.40 -5.51
N ARG A 4 3.27 10.70 -5.55
CA ARG A 4 2.29 11.22 -6.50
C ARG A 4 2.81 11.28 -7.92
N GLU A 5 4.04 11.73 -8.05
CA GLU A 5 4.73 11.87 -9.32
C GLU A 5 5.01 10.49 -9.94
N HIS A 6 5.48 9.52 -9.15
CA HIS A 6 5.68 8.15 -9.63
C HIS A 6 4.40 7.48 -10.11
N ALA A 7 3.28 7.62 -9.36
CA ALA A 7 2.01 7.04 -9.78
C ALA A 7 1.50 7.67 -11.09
N LEU A 8 1.64 8.99 -11.23
CA LEU A 8 1.28 9.72 -12.45
C LEU A 8 2.13 9.25 -13.63
N LEU A 9 3.45 9.23 -13.48
CA LEU A 9 4.38 8.79 -14.52
C LEU A 9 4.07 7.36 -14.97
N ALA A 10 3.91 6.43 -14.03
CA ALA A 10 3.54 5.04 -14.33
C ALA A 10 2.22 4.98 -15.14
N PHE A 11 1.22 5.76 -14.76
CA PHE A 11 -0.07 5.79 -15.46
C PHE A 11 0.06 6.38 -16.87
N THR A 12 0.85 7.44 -17.04
CA THR A 12 1.10 8.04 -18.36
C THR A 12 1.85 7.10 -19.31
N LEU A 13 2.71 6.23 -18.77
CA LEU A 13 3.45 5.23 -19.54
C LEU A 13 2.62 3.97 -19.84
N GLY A 14 1.34 3.93 -19.48
CA GLY A 14 0.44 2.82 -19.78
C GLY A 14 0.44 1.70 -18.75
N VAL A 15 1.09 1.87 -17.60
CA VAL A 15 0.99 0.92 -16.49
C VAL A 15 -0.40 1.04 -15.87
N ARG A 16 -1.19 -0.03 -15.96
CA ARG A 16 -2.59 -0.07 -15.47
C ARG A 16 -2.77 -0.91 -14.21
N GLN A 17 -1.83 -1.82 -13.93
CA GLN A 17 -1.80 -2.63 -12.72
C GLN A 17 -0.86 -1.98 -11.71
N LEU A 18 -1.33 -1.81 -10.48
CA LEU A 18 -0.59 -1.17 -9.40
C LEU A 18 -0.79 -1.96 -8.11
N ILE A 19 0.30 -2.17 -7.37
CA ILE A 19 0.29 -2.69 -6.01
C ILE A 19 0.90 -1.61 -5.12
N VAL A 20 0.29 -1.35 -3.97
CA VAL A 20 0.79 -0.42 -2.97
C VAL A 20 1.27 -1.20 -1.76
N ALA A 21 2.58 -1.26 -1.58
CA ALA A 21 3.18 -1.81 -0.37
C ALA A 21 3.33 -0.70 0.68
N VAL A 22 2.62 -0.82 1.80
CA VAL A 22 2.72 0.09 2.95
C VAL A 22 3.86 -0.39 3.84
N ASN A 23 5.05 0.16 3.64
CA ASN A 23 6.27 -0.31 4.30
C ASN A 23 6.51 0.34 5.68
N LYS A 24 7.41 -0.26 6.46
CA LYS A 24 7.85 0.15 7.80
C LYS A 24 6.77 0.04 8.87
N MET A 25 5.87 -0.94 8.74
CA MET A 25 4.80 -1.18 9.73
C MET A 25 5.32 -1.50 11.14
N ASP A 26 6.54 -2.00 11.25
CA ASP A 26 7.24 -2.19 12.54
C ASP A 26 7.40 -0.88 13.33
N THR A 27 7.64 0.24 12.64
CA THR A 27 7.81 1.56 13.27
C THR A 27 6.51 2.11 13.85
N THR A 28 5.37 1.62 13.36
CA THR A 28 4.02 1.99 13.83
C THR A 28 3.41 0.91 14.71
N LYS A 29 4.24 -0.04 15.21
CA LYS A 29 3.80 -1.19 16.02
C LYS A 29 2.69 -1.99 15.33
N TRP A 30 2.78 -2.13 14.01
CA TRP A 30 1.82 -2.87 13.19
C TRP A 30 0.36 -2.39 13.38
N SER A 31 0.17 -1.08 13.58
CA SER A 31 -1.15 -0.46 13.84
C SER A 31 -2.08 -0.53 12.62
N GLU A 32 -3.25 -1.16 12.82
CA GLU A 32 -4.33 -1.23 11.84
C GLU A 32 -4.88 0.16 11.48
N ASP A 33 -5.11 1.01 12.49
CA ASP A 33 -5.63 2.38 12.27
C ASP A 33 -4.72 3.19 11.37
N ARG A 34 -3.40 3.11 11.60
CA ARG A 34 -2.42 3.82 10.78
C ARG A 34 -2.37 3.29 9.35
N PHE A 35 -2.49 1.98 9.16
CA PHE A 35 -2.59 1.39 7.84
C PHE A 35 -3.85 1.88 7.12
N ASN A 36 -5.02 1.83 7.77
CA ASN A 36 -6.30 2.25 7.20
C ASN A 36 -6.31 3.74 6.82
N GLU A 37 -5.68 4.60 7.61
CA GLU A 37 -5.47 6.02 7.29
C GLU A 37 -4.67 6.17 5.99
N ILE A 38 -3.52 5.49 5.88
CA ILE A 38 -2.66 5.53 4.69
C ILE A 38 -3.40 4.99 3.46
N VAL A 39 -4.15 3.90 3.59
CA VAL A 39 -4.95 3.31 2.51
C VAL A 39 -5.99 4.32 2.02
N LYS A 40 -6.69 5.01 2.92
CA LYS A 40 -7.71 6.01 2.57
C LYS A 40 -7.10 7.20 1.81
N GLU A 41 -6.00 7.74 2.30
CA GLU A 41 -5.30 8.86 1.65
C GLU A 41 -4.76 8.46 0.28
N THR A 42 -4.10 7.30 0.21
CA THR A 42 -3.49 6.81 -1.03
C THR A 42 -4.55 6.43 -2.06
N SER A 43 -5.66 5.80 -1.64
CA SER A 43 -6.81 5.49 -2.51
C SER A 43 -7.42 6.75 -3.13
N THR A 44 -7.58 7.81 -2.33
CA THR A 44 -8.06 9.10 -2.83
C THR A 44 -7.11 9.68 -3.86
N PHE A 45 -5.81 9.53 -3.62
CA PHE A 45 -4.78 10.04 -4.50
C PHE A 45 -4.69 9.27 -5.84
N ILE A 46 -4.59 7.93 -5.82
CA ILE A 46 -4.48 7.13 -7.05
C ILE A 46 -5.76 7.21 -7.91
N LYS A 47 -6.93 7.44 -7.28
CA LYS A 47 -8.17 7.73 -7.98
C LYS A 47 -8.08 9.03 -8.80
N LYS A 48 -7.42 10.07 -8.27
CA LYS A 48 -7.19 11.32 -9.00
C LYS A 48 -6.21 11.15 -10.16
N VAL A 49 -5.26 10.23 -10.03
CA VAL A 49 -4.32 9.88 -11.12
C VAL A 49 -5.02 9.14 -12.26
N GLY A 50 -6.04 8.33 -11.95
CA GLY A 50 -6.82 7.58 -12.92
C GLY A 50 -6.87 6.07 -12.68
N TYR A 51 -6.22 5.55 -11.63
CA TYR A 51 -6.35 4.16 -11.23
C TYR A 51 -7.70 3.88 -10.57
N ASN A 52 -8.20 2.66 -10.70
CA ASN A 52 -9.34 2.16 -9.93
C ASN A 52 -8.85 1.65 -8.57
N PRO A 53 -9.15 2.31 -7.43
CA PRO A 53 -8.64 1.89 -6.12
C PRO A 53 -9.11 0.48 -5.71
N LYS A 54 -10.25 0.01 -6.21
CA LYS A 54 -10.76 -1.34 -5.92
C LYS A 54 -9.95 -2.45 -6.59
N ALA A 55 -9.14 -2.11 -7.59
CA ALA A 55 -8.29 -3.05 -8.32
C ALA A 55 -6.82 -2.98 -7.86
N VAL A 56 -6.51 -2.14 -6.87
CA VAL A 56 -5.16 -1.93 -6.35
C VAL A 56 -5.04 -2.62 -5.01
N ALA A 57 -4.14 -3.59 -4.93
CA ALA A 57 -3.81 -4.28 -3.69
C ALA A 57 -3.05 -3.35 -2.74
N PHE A 58 -3.47 -3.31 -1.48
CA PHE A 58 -2.73 -2.65 -0.41
C PHE A 58 -2.18 -3.70 0.55
N VAL A 59 -0.86 -3.81 0.63
CA VAL A 59 -0.19 -4.83 1.43
C VAL A 59 0.65 -4.13 2.52
N PRO A 60 0.33 -4.28 3.82
CA PRO A 60 1.18 -3.79 4.89
C PRO A 60 2.40 -4.70 5.00
N ILE A 61 3.60 -4.14 4.90
CA ILE A 61 4.86 -4.89 4.95
C ILE A 61 5.85 -4.26 5.92
N SER A 62 6.82 -5.06 6.37
CA SER A 62 8.09 -4.57 6.89
C SER A 62 9.22 -5.16 6.06
N GLY A 63 9.84 -4.34 5.23
CA GLY A 63 11.00 -4.77 4.43
C GLY A 63 12.22 -5.12 5.29
N TRP A 64 12.27 -4.67 6.56
CA TRP A 64 13.37 -4.97 7.47
C TRP A 64 13.17 -6.30 8.19
N HIS A 65 11.96 -6.56 8.70
CA HIS A 65 11.64 -7.79 9.41
C HIS A 65 11.12 -8.91 8.49
N GLY A 66 10.83 -8.62 7.23
CA GLY A 66 10.31 -9.58 6.26
C GLY A 66 8.80 -9.81 6.36
N ASP A 67 8.08 -9.04 7.19
CA ASP A 67 6.63 -9.21 7.39
C ASP A 67 5.86 -9.03 6.07
N ASN A 68 4.99 -10.00 5.74
CA ASN A 68 4.12 -10.00 4.55
C ASN A 68 4.87 -9.87 3.21
N MET A 69 6.16 -10.24 3.15
CA MET A 69 6.96 -10.22 1.93
C MET A 69 6.81 -11.51 1.12
N LEU A 70 6.80 -12.65 1.81
CA LEU A 70 6.65 -13.99 1.22
C LEU A 70 5.59 -14.81 1.97
N GLU A 71 5.58 -14.68 3.29
CA GLU A 71 4.65 -15.37 4.19
C GLU A 71 3.85 -14.33 5.02
N GLU A 72 2.66 -14.73 5.46
CA GLU A 72 1.82 -13.90 6.33
C GLU A 72 2.50 -13.67 7.69
N SER A 73 2.46 -12.43 8.15
CA SER A 73 3.06 -12.04 9.43
C SER A 73 2.09 -12.28 10.60
N ALA A 74 2.60 -12.91 11.66
CA ALA A 74 1.90 -13.03 12.93
C ALA A 74 1.71 -11.69 13.66
N ASN A 75 2.45 -10.64 13.28
CA ASN A 75 2.37 -9.31 13.91
C ASN A 75 1.15 -8.50 13.45
N MET A 76 0.50 -8.92 12.35
CA MET A 76 -0.67 -8.24 11.78
C MET A 76 -1.86 -9.21 11.63
N PRO A 77 -2.37 -9.80 12.73
CA PRO A 77 -3.48 -10.76 12.66
C PRO A 77 -4.80 -10.14 12.16
N TRP A 78 -4.89 -8.80 12.18
CA TRP A 78 -6.01 -8.04 11.63
C TRP A 78 -6.00 -7.97 10.09
N TYR A 79 -4.84 -8.15 9.46
CA TYR A 79 -4.72 -8.11 8.01
C TYR A 79 -5.18 -9.45 7.42
N LYS A 80 -6.28 -9.42 6.66
CA LYS A 80 -6.91 -10.62 6.07
C LYS A 80 -6.74 -10.71 4.55
N GLY A 81 -5.71 -10.04 4.01
CA GLY A 81 -5.49 -9.88 2.58
C GLY A 81 -5.96 -8.52 2.03
N TRP A 82 -5.94 -8.40 0.70
CA TRP A 82 -6.19 -7.17 -0.05
C TRP A 82 -7.35 -7.31 -1.05
#